data_AF-A0A0A1U2M3-F1
#
_entry.id   AF-A0A0A1U2M3-F1
#
_cell.length_a   1.000
_cell.length_b   1.000
_cell.length_c   1.000
_cell.angle_alpha   90.00
_cell.angle_beta   90.00
_cell.angle_gamma   90.00
#
_symmetry.space_group_name_H-M   'P 1'
#
loop_
_entity.id
_entity.type
_entity.pdbx_description
1 polymer ?
#
loop_
_entity_poly.entity_id
_entity_poly.type
_entity_poly.pdbx_seq_one_letter_code
_entity_poly.pdbx_strand_id
1 'polypeptide(L)'
;MSKNKSLALQLRPETNEIKLAKTKEYIKYTPIQRGNVIPEERIIEIIDEEIDPFDPPKFKYQKVVARQVVEPVPILHAPPKKATKEEMEEWKIPPCISNWKNKNGYTIALDKRVAADGRHLEQTEIGERHAEFAEALYLAEKASAEENAKKVEMKRKVEMAKKEKNEEEMRKLAMAMRKLREEEEVGEVDEGRERRDQAREERRKDREEFYRKAGYKGLQKDMERERKRDVAESIALGKKVDSKDLMFDQRLFNQESGVTSGFGDEDDYNVYDKNLFNPETRQYRPKDEKDE
;
A
#
# COMPACT_ATOMS: atom_id res chain seq x y z
N MET A 1 76.71 45.01 16.50
CA MET A 1 76.44 44.53 15.12
C MET A 1 76.23 43.01 15.21
N SER A 2 74.98 42.55 15.17
CA SER A 2 74.30 42.06 13.96
C SER A 2 74.81 40.70 13.43
N LYS A 3 73.98 39.69 13.70
CA LYS A 3 73.50 38.59 12.83
C LYS A 3 74.34 37.30 12.63
N ASN A 4 73.73 36.23 13.15
CA ASN A 4 73.28 34.99 12.48
C ASN A 4 74.29 34.09 11.74
N LYS A 5 74.35 32.81 12.14
CA LYS A 5 73.83 31.64 11.36
C LYS A 5 74.16 30.31 12.05
N SER A 6 73.10 29.57 12.42
CA SER A 6 72.73 28.24 11.90
C SER A 6 73.64 27.08 12.29
N LEU A 7 73.10 26.15 13.07
CA LEU A 7 73.57 24.77 13.06
C LEU A 7 72.35 23.85 12.95
N ALA A 8 72.19 23.23 11.78
CA ALA A 8 71.45 22.00 11.66
C ALA A 8 72.37 20.88 12.15
N LEU A 9 71.95 20.12 13.15
CA LEU A 9 72.58 18.84 13.48
C LEU A 9 71.51 17.77 13.59
N GLN A 10 71.45 16.93 12.56
CA GLN A 10 70.75 15.65 12.60
C GLN A 10 71.54 14.66 13.46
N LEU A 11 70.79 13.91 14.25
CA LEU A 11 71.21 12.88 15.20
C LEU A 11 72.06 11.77 14.58
N ARG A 12 73.08 11.32 15.33
CA ARG A 12 73.35 9.87 15.54
C ARG A 12 73.76 9.63 17.00
N PRO A 13 73.35 8.50 17.59
CA PRO A 13 73.55 8.21 19.00
C PRO A 13 74.91 7.56 19.21
N GLU A 14 75.78 8.18 19.99
CA GLU A 14 76.88 7.44 20.61
C GLU A 14 76.36 6.84 21.92
N THR A 15 76.47 5.53 22.00
CA THR A 15 76.16 4.71 23.15
C THR A 15 77.04 5.13 24.33
N ASN A 16 76.53 6.04 25.15
CA ASN A 16 77.10 6.30 26.46
C ASN A 16 76.75 5.12 27.36
N GLU A 17 77.66 4.15 27.43
CA GLU A 17 77.78 3.29 28.61
C GLU A 17 78.02 4.20 29.82
N ILE A 18 76.96 4.57 30.53
CA ILE A 18 77.07 5.22 31.82
C ILE A 18 77.53 4.13 32.80
N LYS A 19 78.85 3.94 32.91
CA LYS A 19 79.46 3.26 34.05
C LYS A 19 79.27 4.17 35.25
N LEU A 20 78.12 4.03 35.91
CA LEU A 20 77.81 4.70 37.17
C LEU A 20 78.88 4.27 38.19
N ALA A 21 79.83 5.14 38.47
CA ALA A 21 80.87 4.84 39.45
C ALA A 21 80.20 4.59 40.81
N LYS A 22 80.50 3.45 41.45
CA LYS A 22 79.96 3.08 42.76
C LYS A 22 80.28 4.19 43.77
N THR A 23 79.27 4.95 44.16
CA THR A 23 79.40 6.00 45.18
C THR A 23 79.43 5.34 46.54
N LYS A 24 80.60 5.39 47.19
CA LYS A 24 80.75 4.98 48.58
C LYS A 24 80.50 6.20 49.45
N GLU A 25 79.49 6.11 50.31
CA GLU A 25 79.16 7.20 51.23
C GLU A 25 79.47 6.78 52.66
N TYR A 26 80.18 7.64 53.38
CA TYR A 26 80.47 7.45 54.80
C TYR A 26 79.54 8.33 55.61
N ILE A 27 78.65 7.71 56.38
CA ILE A 27 77.74 8.41 57.30
C ILE A 27 78.22 8.17 58.72
N LYS A 28 78.42 9.26 59.46
CA LYS A 28 78.67 9.20 60.89
C LYS A 28 77.34 9.04 61.62
N TYR A 29 77.16 7.93 62.29
CA TYR A 29 75.95 7.58 63.03
C TYR A 29 76.25 7.47 64.52
N THR A 30 75.48 8.23 65.31
CA THR A 30 75.51 8.13 66.76
C THR A 30 74.24 7.38 67.19
N PRO A 31 74.36 6.15 67.73
CA PRO A 31 73.19 5.36 68.10
C PRO A 31 72.46 6.00 69.27
N ILE A 32 71.13 6.09 69.15
CA ILE A 32 70.26 6.52 70.25
C ILE A 32 70.10 5.31 71.21
N GLN A 33 71.03 5.14 72.15
CA GLN A 33 70.88 4.16 73.23
C GLN A 33 70.14 4.79 74.42
N ARG A 34 69.13 4.10 74.94
CA ARG A 34 68.50 4.45 76.22
C ARG A 34 69.35 3.87 77.35
N GLY A 35 70.36 4.60 77.81
CA GLY A 35 71.25 4.21 78.91
C GLY A 35 72.32 5.27 79.20
N ASN A 36 72.92 5.23 80.40
CA ASN A 36 73.82 6.28 80.93
C ASN A 36 75.29 6.15 80.47
N VAL A 37 75.52 5.54 79.30
CA VAL A 37 76.84 5.41 78.68
C VAL A 37 76.88 6.36 77.49
N ILE A 38 77.97 7.14 77.35
CA ILE A 38 78.16 8.05 76.23
C ILE A 38 78.17 7.22 74.94
N PRO A 39 77.22 7.42 74.00
CA PRO A 39 77.13 6.57 72.82
C PRO A 39 78.33 6.82 71.91
N GLU A 40 79.11 5.76 71.68
CA GLU A 40 80.24 5.82 70.74
C GLU A 40 79.74 6.04 69.32
N GLU A 41 80.35 7.00 68.64
CA GLU A 41 80.04 7.33 67.26
C GLU A 41 80.61 6.24 66.34
N ARG A 42 79.80 5.78 65.40
CA ARG A 42 80.19 4.78 64.40
C ARG A 42 80.18 5.41 63.03
N ILE A 43 81.20 5.14 62.22
CA ILE A 43 81.21 5.54 60.82
C ILE A 43 80.73 4.33 60.02
N ILE A 44 79.60 4.49 59.31
CA ILE A 44 78.99 3.45 58.48
C ILE A 44 79.35 3.75 57.03
N GLU A 45 79.91 2.77 56.33
CA GLU A 45 80.08 2.80 54.88
C GLU A 45 78.83 2.21 54.24
N ILE A 46 78.10 3.04 53.48
CA ILE A 46 76.98 2.60 52.67
C ILE A 46 77.48 2.42 51.25
N ILE A 47 77.24 1.24 50.70
CA ILE A 47 77.60 0.86 49.34
C ILE A 47 76.32 0.43 48.66
N ASP A 48 76.02 1.03 47.51
CA ASP A 48 74.91 0.60 46.67
C ASP A 48 75.17 -0.81 46.14
N GLU A 49 74.20 -1.70 46.35
CA GLU A 49 74.24 -3.06 45.83
C GLU A 49 74.12 -3.05 44.30
N GLU A 50 74.93 -3.86 43.62
CA GLU A 50 74.92 -3.94 42.16
C GLU A 50 73.68 -4.73 41.71
N ILE A 51 72.77 -4.04 41.02
CA ILE A 51 71.51 -4.62 40.55
C ILE A 51 71.73 -5.26 39.17
N ASP A 52 71.29 -6.51 39.01
CA ASP A 52 71.33 -7.19 37.72
C ASP A 52 70.37 -6.52 36.72
N PRO A 53 70.86 -6.07 35.54
CA PRO A 53 70.03 -5.41 34.53
C PRO A 53 68.93 -6.30 33.95
N PHE A 54 69.00 -7.62 34.12
CA PHE A 54 68.00 -8.58 33.66
C PHE A 54 67.07 -9.09 34.78
N ASP A 55 67.20 -8.60 36.01
CA ASP A 55 66.34 -9.02 37.12
C ASP A 55 64.90 -8.48 36.92
N PRO A 56 63.86 -9.35 36.95
CA PRO A 56 62.49 -8.89 36.80
C PRO A 56 62.02 -8.05 37.99
N PRO A 57 60.96 -7.23 37.82
CA PRO A 57 60.38 -6.44 38.90
C PRO A 57 59.94 -7.31 40.10
N LYS A 58 60.58 -7.12 41.26
CA LYS A 58 60.34 -7.92 42.47
C LYS A 58 58.96 -7.75 43.11
N PHE A 59 58.29 -6.61 42.88
CA PHE A 59 57.03 -6.27 43.55
C PHE A 59 55.92 -5.88 42.57
N LYS A 60 54.68 -6.25 42.91
CA LYS A 60 53.47 -5.83 42.19
C LYS A 60 52.93 -4.54 42.81
N TYR A 61 52.68 -3.52 41.99
CA TYR A 61 52.08 -2.28 42.46
C TYR A 61 50.56 -2.44 42.67
N GLN A 62 50.06 -2.05 43.84
CA GLN A 62 48.62 -1.96 44.12
C GLN A 62 48.15 -0.51 43.98
N LYS A 63 47.06 -0.30 43.22
CA LYS A 63 46.46 1.03 43.06
C LYS A 63 45.73 1.41 44.35
N VAL A 64 46.20 2.46 45.01
CA VAL A 64 45.56 3.01 46.21
C VAL A 64 44.47 4.00 45.82
N VAL A 65 43.37 4.03 46.58
CA VAL A 65 42.29 5.02 46.42
C VAL A 65 42.86 6.42 46.64
N ALA A 66 42.36 7.40 45.87
CA ALA A 66 42.78 8.79 46.01
C ALA A 66 42.64 9.25 47.46
N ARG A 67 43.69 9.90 47.97
CA ARG A 67 43.71 10.44 49.33
C ARG A 67 42.56 11.43 49.50
N GLN A 68 41.83 11.32 50.60
CA GLN A 68 40.84 12.33 50.97
C GLN A 68 41.57 13.65 51.21
N VAL A 69 41.12 14.72 50.53
CA VAL A 69 41.63 16.08 50.75
C VAL A 69 41.25 16.46 52.18
N VAL A 70 42.26 16.64 53.03
CA VAL A 70 42.10 16.53 54.49
C VAL A 70 41.30 17.67 55.09
N GLU A 71 41.20 18.83 54.44
CA GLU A 71 40.34 19.92 54.93
C GLU A 71 39.70 20.66 53.75
N PRO A 72 38.36 20.81 53.71
CA PRO A 72 37.70 21.60 52.68
C PRO A 72 38.10 23.06 52.85
N VAL A 73 38.53 23.69 51.75
CA VAL A 73 38.84 25.12 51.73
C VAL A 73 37.59 25.92 52.16
N PRO A 74 37.73 26.92 53.05
CA PRO A 74 36.58 27.72 53.49
C PRO A 74 35.96 28.48 52.31
N ILE A 75 34.67 28.26 52.09
CA ILE A 75 33.94 28.91 51.02
C ILE A 75 33.35 30.23 51.55
N LEU A 76 33.94 31.35 51.14
CA LEU A 76 33.56 32.70 51.60
C LEU A 76 32.39 33.27 50.77
N HIS A 77 31.20 32.73 50.95
CA HIS A 77 29.98 33.28 50.35
C HIS A 77 29.46 34.51 51.10
N ALA A 78 28.72 35.36 50.38
CA ALA A 78 27.87 36.37 51.01
C ALA A 78 26.78 35.69 51.89
N PRO A 79 26.23 36.38 52.92
CA PRO A 79 25.16 35.82 53.73
C PRO A 79 23.97 35.40 52.85
N PRO A 80 23.30 34.27 53.16
CA PRO A 80 22.25 33.72 52.31
C PRO A 80 21.08 34.70 52.21
N LYS A 81 20.76 35.12 50.99
CA LYS A 81 19.54 35.88 50.70
C LYS A 81 18.36 34.91 50.76
N LYS A 82 17.31 35.27 51.49
CA LYS A 82 16.06 34.48 51.49
C LYS A 82 15.35 34.72 50.16
N ALA A 83 15.13 33.67 49.39
CA ALA A 83 14.31 33.73 48.19
C ALA A 83 12.90 34.20 48.57
N THR A 84 12.30 35.04 47.73
CA THR A 84 10.89 35.41 47.91
C THR A 84 9.99 34.22 47.58
N LYS A 85 8.76 34.20 48.11
CA LYS A 85 7.81 33.12 47.80
C LYS A 85 7.48 33.08 46.31
N GLU A 86 7.36 34.26 45.70
CA GLU A 86 7.10 34.45 44.27
C GLU A 86 8.24 33.86 43.43
N GLU A 87 9.49 34.16 43.77
CA GLU A 87 10.66 33.55 43.11
C GLU A 87 10.64 32.03 43.25
N MET A 88 10.32 31.48 44.42
CA MET A 88 10.25 30.02 44.59
C MET A 88 9.13 29.38 43.74
N GLU A 89 7.99 30.06 43.56
CA GLU A 89 6.87 29.56 42.77
C GLU A 89 7.13 29.62 41.27
N GLU A 90 7.74 30.70 40.78
CA GLU A 90 8.12 30.84 39.37
C GLU A 90 9.14 29.78 38.95
N TRP A 91 10.06 29.43 39.84
CA TRP A 91 11.07 28.41 39.61
C TRP A 91 10.59 26.98 39.93
N LYS A 92 9.29 26.78 40.21
CA LYS A 92 8.71 25.46 40.45
C LYS A 92 8.48 24.72 39.12
N ILE A 93 9.45 23.91 38.74
CA ILE A 93 9.40 23.10 37.52
C ILE A 93 8.29 22.03 37.64
N PRO A 94 7.31 21.97 36.70
CA PRO A 94 6.30 20.93 36.68
C PRO A 94 6.89 19.52 36.47
N PRO A 95 6.28 18.46 37.02
CA PRO A 95 6.75 17.10 36.79
C PRO A 95 6.61 16.71 35.31
N CYS A 96 7.62 16.05 34.77
CA CYS A 96 7.60 15.51 33.42
C CYS A 96 6.77 14.22 33.36
N ILE A 97 5.55 14.32 32.80
CA ILE A 97 4.68 13.19 32.54
C ILE A 97 4.83 12.82 31.06
N SER A 98 5.38 11.64 30.79
CA SER A 98 5.59 11.18 29.41
C SER A 98 4.46 10.29 28.93
N ASN A 99 4.11 10.39 27.65
CA ASN A 99 3.12 9.51 27.00
C ASN A 99 3.66 8.09 26.72
N TRP A 100 4.99 7.89 26.79
CA TRP A 100 5.63 6.62 26.43
C TRP A 100 6.16 5.80 27.61
N LYS A 101 6.68 6.44 28.66
CA LYS A 101 7.43 5.78 29.73
C LYS A 101 6.85 6.10 31.10
N ASN A 102 6.61 5.05 31.86
CA ASN A 102 6.22 5.11 33.26
C ASN A 102 7.01 4.05 34.04
N LYS A 103 8.30 4.33 34.31
CA LYS A 103 9.23 3.35 34.93
C LYS A 103 8.75 2.87 36.30
N ASN A 104 8.17 3.78 37.09
CA ASN A 104 7.72 3.50 38.44
C ASN A 104 6.23 3.09 38.50
N GLY A 105 5.53 3.00 37.35
CA GLY A 105 4.14 2.55 37.30
C GLY A 105 3.14 3.46 38.00
N TYR A 106 3.39 4.77 38.07
CA TYR A 106 2.46 5.70 38.73
C TYR A 106 1.07 5.69 38.08
N THR A 107 0.03 5.70 38.90
CA THR A 107 -1.36 5.93 38.45
C THR A 107 -1.54 7.42 38.21
N ILE A 108 -1.60 7.82 36.95
CA ILE A 108 -1.68 9.23 36.51
C ILE A 108 -3.02 9.42 35.82
N ALA A 109 -3.78 10.43 36.24
CA ALA A 109 -5.06 10.80 35.65
C ALA A 109 -4.93 11.19 34.16
N LEU A 110 -6.01 11.02 33.39
CA LEU A 110 -5.99 11.21 31.94
C LEU A 110 -5.72 12.66 31.54
N ASP A 111 -6.27 13.63 32.27
CA ASP A 111 -6.04 15.05 32.06
C ASP A 111 -4.54 15.37 32.10
N LYS A 112 -3.78 14.81 33.06
CA LYS A 112 -2.34 15.06 33.20
C LYS A 112 -1.50 14.36 32.14
N ARG A 113 -1.97 13.26 31.56
CA ARG A 113 -1.29 12.58 30.44
C ARG A 113 -1.53 13.33 29.13
N VAL A 114 -2.77 13.72 28.90
CA VAL A 114 -3.21 14.35 27.64
C VAL A 114 -2.86 15.84 27.58
N ALA A 115 -2.60 16.49 28.72
CA ALA A 115 -2.27 17.92 28.79
C ALA A 115 -1.06 18.37 27.97
N ALA A 116 -0.06 17.51 27.76
CA ALA A 116 1.13 17.85 26.98
C ALA A 116 0.90 17.75 25.45
N ASP A 117 -0.23 17.19 25.06
CA ASP A 117 -0.56 16.98 23.67
C ASP A 117 -1.05 18.30 23.07
N GLY A 118 -0.15 19.05 22.43
CA GLY A 118 -0.45 20.34 21.82
C GLY A 118 -1.51 20.29 20.70
N ARG A 119 -2.03 19.11 20.36
CA ARG A 119 -3.13 18.91 19.40
C ARG A 119 -4.38 19.72 19.74
N HIS A 120 -4.67 19.97 21.01
CA HIS A 120 -5.82 20.81 21.41
C HIS A 120 -5.61 22.30 21.12
N LEU A 121 -4.37 22.72 20.89
CA LEU A 121 -4.00 24.10 20.53
C LEU A 121 -3.99 24.29 19.01
N GLU A 122 -4.03 23.20 18.23
CA GLU A 122 -4.13 23.26 16.77
C GLU A 122 -5.58 23.53 16.37
N GLN A 123 -5.87 24.79 16.02
CA GLN A 123 -7.13 25.15 15.38
C GLN A 123 -6.97 24.88 13.88
N THR A 124 -7.49 23.75 13.41
CA THR A 124 -7.50 23.41 11.98
C THR A 124 -8.55 24.23 11.26
N GLU A 125 -8.13 25.36 10.69
CA GLU A 125 -8.97 26.20 9.84
C GLU A 125 -8.91 25.73 8.38
N ILE A 126 -10.07 25.66 7.71
CA ILE A 126 -10.14 25.30 6.29
C ILE A 126 -10.00 26.58 5.46
N GLY A 127 -9.03 26.61 4.55
CA GLY A 127 -8.81 27.77 3.67
C GLY A 127 -9.87 27.94 2.58
N GLU A 128 -10.10 29.20 2.16
CA GLU A 128 -11.11 29.57 1.15
C GLU A 128 -10.89 28.92 -0.23
N ARG A 129 -9.63 28.60 -0.58
CA ARG A 129 -9.28 27.91 -1.83
C ARG A 129 -9.98 26.55 -1.98
N HIS A 130 -10.34 25.90 -0.88
CA HIS A 130 -11.10 24.65 -0.95
C HIS A 130 -12.52 24.90 -1.47
N ALA A 131 -13.14 26.04 -1.12
CA ALA A 131 -14.43 26.43 -1.65
C ALA A 131 -14.32 26.82 -3.13
N GLU A 132 -13.35 27.66 -3.49
CA GLU A 132 -13.09 28.04 -4.89
C GLU A 132 -12.86 26.82 -5.78
N PHE A 133 -12.11 25.82 -5.30
CA PHE A 133 -11.85 24.59 -6.03
C PHE A 133 -13.11 23.73 -6.18
N ALA A 134 -13.94 23.61 -5.14
CA ALA A 134 -15.20 22.88 -5.21
C ALA A 134 -16.18 23.53 -6.19
N GLU A 135 -16.26 24.86 -6.20
CA GLU A 135 -17.08 25.61 -7.16
C GLU A 135 -16.58 25.43 -8.59
N ALA A 136 -15.27 25.49 -8.81
CA ALA A 136 -14.66 25.27 -10.12
C ALA A 136 -15.00 23.87 -10.67
N LEU A 137 -14.94 22.83 -9.83
CA LEU A 137 -15.33 21.48 -10.21
C LEU A 137 -16.82 21.39 -10.55
N TYR A 138 -17.69 22.02 -9.77
CA TYR A 138 -19.13 22.01 -10.02
C TYR A 138 -19.50 22.71 -11.34
N LEU A 139 -18.83 23.83 -11.65
CA LEU A 139 -18.99 24.53 -12.93
C LEU A 139 -18.47 23.69 -14.10
N ALA A 140 -17.33 23.04 -13.95
CA ALA A 140 -16.76 22.17 -14.98
C ALA A 140 -17.66 20.96 -15.28
N GLU A 141 -18.23 20.34 -14.23
CA GLU A 141 -19.18 19.23 -14.38
C GLU A 141 -20.44 19.68 -15.13
N LYS A 142 -21.03 20.80 -14.73
CA LYS A 142 -22.22 21.35 -15.39
C LYS A 142 -21.97 21.66 -16.87
N ALA A 143 -20.84 22.30 -17.18
CA ALA A 143 -20.47 22.59 -18.58
C ALA A 143 -20.29 21.30 -19.40
N SER A 144 -19.60 20.30 -18.85
CA SER A 144 -19.41 18.99 -19.49
C SER A 144 -20.74 18.27 -19.74
N ALA A 145 -21.65 18.30 -18.77
CA ALA A 145 -22.98 17.69 -18.91
C ALA A 145 -23.82 18.38 -20.00
N GLU A 146 -23.81 19.71 -20.05
CA GLU A 146 -24.50 20.48 -21.09
C GLU A 146 -23.94 20.22 -22.50
N GLU A 147 -22.61 20.13 -22.64
CA GLU A 147 -21.98 19.74 -23.90
C GLU A 147 -22.38 18.32 -24.33
N ASN A 148 -22.36 17.38 -23.39
CA ASN A 148 -22.73 15.99 -23.67
C ASN A 148 -24.20 15.87 -24.06
N ALA A 149 -25.10 16.59 -23.39
CA ALA A 149 -26.51 16.65 -23.76
C ALA A 149 -26.70 17.17 -25.19
N LYS A 150 -26.01 18.27 -25.56
CA LYS A 150 -26.02 18.81 -26.94
C LYS A 150 -25.45 17.81 -27.95
N LYS A 151 -24.33 17.14 -27.62
CA LYS A 151 -23.73 16.10 -28.48
C LYS A 151 -24.69 14.93 -28.69
N VAL A 152 -25.40 14.48 -27.65
CA VAL A 152 -26.39 13.41 -27.74
C VAL A 152 -27.58 13.83 -28.60
N GLU A 153 -28.11 15.05 -28.41
CA GLU A 153 -29.20 15.58 -29.24
C GLU A 153 -28.81 15.68 -30.72
N MET A 154 -27.62 16.22 -31.01
CA MET A 154 -27.11 16.33 -32.37
C MET A 154 -26.88 14.95 -33.01
N LYS A 155 -26.30 14.00 -32.27
CA LYS A 155 -26.15 12.62 -32.74
C LYS A 155 -27.51 12.00 -33.09
N ARG A 156 -28.52 12.21 -32.23
CA ARG A 156 -29.88 11.72 -32.48
C ARG A 156 -30.51 12.35 -33.72
N LYS A 157 -30.36 13.67 -33.93
CA LYS A 157 -30.85 14.35 -35.15
C LYS A 157 -30.15 13.83 -36.41
N VAL A 158 -28.82 13.65 -36.36
CA VAL A 158 -28.05 13.09 -37.47
C VAL A 158 -28.48 11.66 -37.79
N GLU A 159 -28.75 10.84 -36.77
CA GLU A 159 -29.22 9.47 -36.97
C GLU A 159 -30.63 9.43 -37.57
N MET A 160 -31.56 10.27 -37.10
CA MET A 160 -32.89 10.40 -37.69
C MET A 160 -32.83 10.85 -39.15
N ALA A 161 -32.03 11.87 -39.46
CA ALA A 161 -31.84 12.34 -40.84
C ALA A 161 -31.20 11.27 -41.74
N LYS A 162 -30.28 10.44 -41.21
CA LYS A 162 -29.73 9.28 -41.93
C LYS A 162 -30.82 8.22 -42.18
N LYS A 163 -31.67 7.93 -41.19
CA LYS A 163 -32.79 7.00 -41.34
C LYS A 163 -33.78 7.48 -42.41
N GLU A 164 -34.16 8.76 -42.39
CA GLU A 164 -35.04 9.35 -43.42
C GLU A 164 -34.46 9.25 -44.82
N LYS A 165 -33.17 9.58 -44.99
CA LYS A 165 -32.48 9.41 -46.29
C LYS A 165 -32.47 7.95 -46.75
N ASN A 166 -32.16 7.02 -45.85
CA ASN A 166 -32.20 5.59 -46.17
C ASN A 166 -33.62 5.15 -46.56
N GLU A 167 -34.66 5.61 -45.86
CA GLU A 167 -36.06 5.31 -46.20
C GLU A 167 -36.44 5.86 -47.58
N GLU A 168 -36.02 7.09 -47.92
CA GLU A 168 -36.23 7.68 -49.25
C GLU A 168 -35.51 6.91 -50.35
N GLU A 169 -34.26 6.51 -50.13
CA GLU A 169 -33.49 5.67 -51.05
C GLU A 169 -34.17 4.32 -51.27
N MET A 170 -34.60 3.65 -50.20
CA MET A 170 -35.33 2.39 -50.28
C MET A 170 -36.68 2.56 -50.98
N ARG A 171 -37.37 3.68 -50.78
CA ARG A 171 -38.63 3.99 -51.48
C ARG A 171 -38.42 4.22 -52.97
N LYS A 172 -37.37 4.95 -53.36
CA LYS A 172 -36.99 5.16 -54.76
C LYS A 172 -36.60 3.83 -55.41
N LEU A 173 -35.81 3.01 -54.73
CA LEU A 173 -35.44 1.68 -55.20
C LEU A 173 -36.66 0.77 -55.38
N ALA A 174 -37.59 0.75 -54.43
CA ALA A 174 -38.83 -0.01 -54.54
C ALA A 174 -39.71 0.47 -55.70
N MET A 175 -39.80 1.79 -55.94
CA MET A 175 -40.52 2.35 -57.08
C MET A 175 -39.87 1.99 -58.42
N ALA A 176 -38.53 2.05 -58.49
CA ALA A 176 -37.77 1.62 -59.65
C ALA A 176 -37.95 0.11 -59.93
N MET A 177 -37.91 -0.74 -58.91
CA MET A 177 -38.18 -2.18 -59.03
C MET A 177 -39.62 -2.46 -59.48
N ARG A 178 -40.60 -1.71 -59.00
CA ARG A 178 -41.99 -1.82 -59.48
C ARG A 178 -42.10 -1.44 -60.95
N LYS A 179 -41.47 -0.34 -61.37
CA LYS A 179 -41.47 0.11 -62.75
C LYS A 179 -40.77 -0.88 -63.68
N LEU A 180 -39.63 -1.42 -63.27
CA LEU A 180 -38.91 -2.44 -64.03
C LEU A 180 -39.73 -3.73 -64.18
N ARG A 181 -40.44 -4.14 -63.13
CA ARG A 181 -41.38 -5.27 -63.19
C ARG A 181 -42.58 -4.99 -64.09
N GLU A 182 -43.09 -3.76 -64.12
CA GLU A 182 -44.16 -3.35 -65.03
C GLU A 182 -43.68 -3.38 -66.48
N GLU A 183 -42.46 -2.89 -66.75
CA GLU A 183 -41.81 -2.96 -68.08
C GLU A 183 -41.53 -4.43 -68.50
N GLU A 184 -41.11 -5.30 -67.58
CA GLU A 184 -40.92 -6.74 -67.81
C GLU A 184 -42.27 -7.46 -68.05
N GLU A 185 -43.34 -7.09 -67.33
CA GLU A 185 -44.70 -7.61 -67.60
C GLU A 185 -45.28 -7.16 -68.95
N VAL A 186 -44.80 -6.05 -69.51
CA VAL A 186 -45.15 -5.61 -70.88
C VAL A 186 -44.32 -6.35 -71.95
N GLY A 187 -43.13 -6.86 -71.59
CA GLY A 187 -42.27 -7.67 -72.47
C GLY A 187 -42.54 -9.19 -72.45
N GLU A 188 -43.17 -9.72 -71.41
CA GLU A 188 -43.55 -11.14 -71.26
C GLU A 188 -45.02 -11.42 -71.68
N VAL A 189 -45.60 -10.55 -72.50
CA VAL A 189 -46.89 -10.80 -73.16
C VAL A 189 -46.64 -11.73 -74.35
N ASP A 190 -46.67 -13.05 -74.11
CA ASP A 190 -47.46 -13.91 -75.01
C ASP A 190 -47.81 -15.31 -74.45
N GLU A 191 -47.03 -15.95 -73.56
CA GLU A 191 -47.33 -17.38 -73.25
C GLU A 191 -47.16 -17.83 -71.77
N GLY A 192 -46.33 -17.16 -70.97
CA GLY A 192 -46.04 -17.58 -69.58
C GLY A 192 -47.02 -17.08 -68.52
N ARG A 193 -47.71 -15.95 -68.79
CA ARG A 193 -48.61 -15.28 -67.85
C ARG A 193 -49.92 -16.04 -67.69
N GLU A 194 -50.47 -16.55 -68.79
CA GLU A 194 -51.73 -17.31 -68.79
C GLU A 194 -51.62 -18.65 -68.04
N ARG A 195 -50.50 -19.38 -68.18
CA ARG A 195 -50.27 -20.63 -67.41
C ARG A 195 -50.15 -20.39 -65.91
N ARG A 196 -49.50 -19.29 -65.49
CA ARG A 196 -49.36 -18.93 -64.07
C ARG A 196 -50.68 -18.45 -63.46
N ASP A 197 -51.48 -17.72 -64.23
CA ASP A 197 -52.77 -17.23 -63.78
C ASP A 197 -53.83 -18.33 -63.74
N GLN A 198 -53.81 -19.29 -64.67
CA GLN A 198 -54.60 -20.52 -64.57
C GLN A 198 -54.25 -21.32 -63.30
N ALA A 199 -52.96 -21.53 -62.98
CA ALA A 199 -52.55 -22.25 -61.77
C ALA A 199 -52.86 -21.49 -60.46
N ARG A 200 -52.84 -20.15 -60.48
CA ARG A 200 -53.27 -19.32 -59.33
C ARG A 200 -54.77 -19.37 -59.14
N GLU A 201 -55.52 -19.34 -60.22
CA GLU A 201 -56.98 -19.39 -60.20
C GLU A 201 -57.49 -20.78 -59.80
N GLU A 202 -56.79 -21.85 -60.19
CA GLU A 202 -57.04 -23.22 -59.73
C GLU A 202 -56.77 -23.37 -58.23
N ARG A 203 -55.62 -22.88 -57.72
CA ARG A 203 -55.33 -22.84 -56.27
C ARG A 203 -56.26 -21.91 -55.48
N ARG A 204 -56.78 -20.85 -56.11
CA ARG A 204 -57.77 -19.93 -55.53
C ARG A 204 -59.13 -20.61 -55.45
N LYS A 205 -59.54 -21.32 -56.50
CA LYS A 205 -60.75 -22.14 -56.51
C LYS A 205 -60.68 -23.28 -55.50
N ASP A 206 -59.56 -23.99 -55.39
CA ASP A 206 -59.37 -25.03 -54.36
C ASP A 206 -59.44 -24.45 -52.93
N ARG A 207 -58.84 -23.27 -52.71
CA ARG A 207 -58.94 -22.58 -51.41
C ARG A 207 -60.35 -22.07 -51.17
N GLU A 208 -61.01 -21.47 -52.15
CA GLU A 208 -62.40 -21.00 -52.05
C GLU A 208 -63.36 -22.15 -51.82
N GLU A 209 -63.18 -23.31 -52.48
CA GLU A 209 -63.94 -24.52 -52.23
C GLU A 209 -63.66 -25.08 -50.83
N PHE A 210 -62.40 -25.07 -50.37
CA PHE A 210 -62.05 -25.37 -48.98
C PHE A 210 -62.72 -24.39 -47.99
N TYR A 211 -62.71 -23.09 -48.27
CA TYR A 211 -63.37 -22.05 -47.46
C TYR A 211 -64.90 -22.19 -47.45
N ARG A 212 -65.50 -22.57 -48.58
CA ARG A 212 -66.94 -22.80 -48.71
C ARG A 212 -67.40 -24.07 -48.01
N LYS A 213 -66.53 -25.10 -47.97
CA LYS A 213 -66.82 -26.42 -47.38
C LYS A 213 -66.47 -26.51 -45.89
N ALA A 214 -65.46 -25.76 -45.42
CA ALA A 214 -65.01 -25.74 -44.02
C ALA A 214 -65.57 -24.55 -43.20
N GLY A 215 -66.04 -23.48 -43.86
CA GLY A 215 -66.62 -22.29 -43.22
C GLY A 215 -65.62 -21.44 -42.42
N TYR A 216 -66.02 -20.20 -42.08
CA TYR A 216 -65.18 -19.22 -41.37
C TYR A 216 -64.64 -19.73 -40.01
N LYS A 217 -65.38 -20.63 -39.35
CA LYS A 217 -64.98 -21.28 -38.10
C LYS A 217 -63.88 -22.33 -38.27
N GLY A 218 -63.81 -23.01 -39.42
CA GLY A 218 -62.78 -24.02 -39.70
C GLY A 218 -61.39 -23.39 -39.86
N LEU A 219 -61.31 -22.26 -40.56
CA LEU A 219 -60.06 -21.53 -40.76
C LEU A 219 -59.51 -20.96 -39.44
N GLN A 220 -60.39 -20.38 -38.62
CA GLN A 220 -60.00 -19.82 -37.33
C GLN A 220 -59.47 -20.94 -36.41
N LYS A 221 -60.11 -22.12 -36.44
CA LYS A 221 -59.68 -23.30 -35.69
C LYS A 221 -58.33 -23.85 -36.15
N ASP A 222 -58.05 -23.91 -37.45
CA ASP A 222 -56.75 -24.40 -37.95
C ASP A 222 -55.61 -23.41 -37.72
N MET A 223 -55.85 -22.11 -37.90
CA MET A 223 -54.88 -21.05 -37.55
C MET A 223 -54.60 -21.00 -36.05
N GLU A 224 -55.62 -21.18 -35.22
CA GLU A 224 -55.47 -21.21 -33.77
C GLU A 224 -54.80 -22.51 -33.30
N ARG A 225 -55.04 -23.63 -34.00
CA ARG A 225 -54.35 -24.90 -33.78
C ARG A 225 -52.88 -24.82 -34.19
N GLU A 226 -52.53 -24.15 -35.29
CA GLU A 226 -51.12 -23.89 -35.65
C GLU A 226 -50.43 -22.96 -34.64
N ARG A 227 -51.13 -21.97 -34.09
CA ARG A 227 -50.61 -21.07 -33.04
C ARG A 227 -50.47 -21.73 -31.66
N LYS A 228 -51.30 -22.73 -31.35
CA LYS A 228 -51.28 -23.49 -30.08
C LYS A 228 -50.45 -24.78 -30.16
N ARG A 229 -49.79 -25.08 -31.29
CA ARG A 229 -48.89 -26.24 -31.38
C ARG A 229 -47.64 -25.96 -30.55
N ASP A 230 -47.40 -26.83 -29.57
CA ASP A 230 -46.19 -26.78 -28.78
C ASP A 230 -44.96 -27.10 -29.64
N VAL A 231 -43.80 -26.64 -29.19
CA VAL A 231 -42.51 -26.81 -29.88
C VAL A 231 -42.24 -28.30 -30.16
N ALA A 232 -42.62 -29.21 -29.26
CA ALA A 232 -42.47 -30.66 -29.43
C ALA A 232 -43.35 -31.25 -30.55
N GLU A 233 -44.59 -30.78 -30.73
CA GLU A 233 -45.47 -31.23 -31.83
C GLU A 233 -45.05 -30.65 -33.19
N SER A 234 -44.53 -29.42 -33.19
CA SER A 234 -43.95 -28.82 -34.39
C SER A 234 -42.69 -29.56 -34.85
N ILE A 235 -41.87 -30.05 -33.92
CA ILE A 235 -40.70 -30.90 -34.19
C ILE A 235 -41.13 -32.28 -34.73
N ALA A 236 -42.16 -32.91 -34.14
CA ALA A 236 -42.69 -34.18 -34.63
C ALA A 236 -43.31 -34.08 -36.04
N LEU A 237 -43.85 -32.91 -36.39
CA LEU A 237 -44.35 -32.58 -37.73
C LEU A 237 -43.24 -32.14 -38.71
N GLY A 238 -41.97 -32.17 -38.30
CA GLY A 238 -40.82 -31.84 -39.14
C GLY A 238 -40.65 -30.35 -39.47
N LYS A 239 -41.37 -29.45 -38.79
CA LYS A 239 -41.15 -28.01 -38.94
C LYS A 239 -39.84 -27.64 -38.22
N LYS A 240 -38.85 -27.16 -38.97
CA LYS A 240 -37.55 -26.75 -38.42
C LYS A 240 -37.74 -25.58 -37.46
N VAL A 241 -37.40 -25.81 -36.19
CA VAL A 241 -37.18 -24.75 -35.21
C VAL A 241 -35.68 -24.53 -35.18
N ASP A 242 -35.21 -23.38 -35.66
CA ASP A 242 -33.78 -23.05 -35.72
C ASP A 242 -33.27 -22.68 -34.32
N SER A 243 -33.06 -23.67 -33.46
CA SER A 243 -32.51 -23.49 -32.12
C SER A 243 -31.05 -23.93 -32.08
N LYS A 244 -30.14 -23.04 -32.49
CA LYS A 244 -28.69 -23.29 -32.56
C LYS A 244 -27.98 -23.36 -31.18
N ASP A 245 -28.69 -23.08 -30.08
CA ASP A 245 -28.10 -22.85 -28.74
C ASP A 245 -28.52 -23.86 -27.64
N LEU A 246 -29.27 -24.93 -27.95
CA LEU A 246 -29.84 -25.83 -26.93
C LEU A 246 -28.92 -27.00 -26.49
N MET A 247 -27.63 -27.01 -26.86
CA MET A 247 -26.71 -28.12 -26.59
C MET A 247 -25.55 -27.78 -25.63
N PHE A 248 -25.75 -26.92 -24.64
CA PHE A 248 -24.71 -26.63 -23.65
C PHE A 248 -25.13 -27.07 -22.24
N ASP A 249 -24.23 -27.74 -21.50
CA ASP A 249 -24.44 -28.13 -20.10
C ASP A 249 -24.39 -26.88 -19.20
N GLN A 250 -25.49 -26.58 -18.52
CA GLN A 250 -25.64 -25.39 -17.69
C GLN A 250 -24.63 -25.33 -16.53
N ARG A 251 -24.08 -26.47 -16.10
CA ARG A 251 -23.03 -26.51 -15.06
C ARG A 251 -21.70 -25.95 -15.52
N LEU A 252 -21.48 -25.84 -16.83
CA LEU A 252 -20.25 -25.33 -17.41
C LEU A 252 -20.19 -23.79 -17.43
N PHE A 253 -21.34 -23.11 -17.48
CA PHE A 253 -21.41 -21.64 -17.53
C PHE A 253 -21.28 -20.94 -16.18
N ASN A 254 -21.48 -21.66 -15.08
CA ASN A 254 -21.37 -21.12 -13.73
C ASN A 254 -20.01 -21.43 -13.09
N GLN A 255 -18.99 -21.78 -13.89
CA GLN A 255 -17.63 -21.96 -13.41
C GLN A 255 -16.90 -20.60 -13.44
N GLU A 256 -16.47 -20.11 -12.28
CA GLU A 256 -15.75 -18.84 -12.10
C GLU A 256 -14.29 -18.89 -12.62
N SER A 257 -13.84 -20.05 -13.12
CA SER A 257 -12.43 -20.40 -13.36
C SER A 257 -11.78 -19.76 -14.61
N GLY A 258 -12.25 -18.60 -15.07
CA GLY A 258 -11.77 -18.00 -16.33
C GLY A 258 -11.14 -16.61 -16.21
N VAL A 259 -11.48 -15.85 -15.16
CA VAL A 259 -11.14 -14.41 -15.08
C VAL A 259 -9.99 -14.14 -14.10
N THR A 260 -9.63 -15.11 -13.26
CA THR A 260 -8.75 -14.90 -12.10
C THR A 260 -7.37 -15.56 -12.22
N SER A 261 -7.17 -16.47 -13.19
CA SER A 261 -6.01 -17.38 -13.21
C SER A 261 -4.81 -16.89 -14.03
N GLY A 262 -4.72 -15.60 -14.33
CA GLY A 262 -3.62 -15.07 -15.16
C GLY A 262 -3.39 -13.57 -15.07
N PHE A 263 -3.93 -12.92 -14.04
CA PHE A 263 -3.79 -11.48 -13.83
C PHE A 263 -3.19 -11.25 -12.43
N GLY A 264 -1.86 -11.25 -12.36
CA GLY A 264 -1.08 -10.97 -11.16
C GLY A 264 0.23 -10.30 -11.57
N ASP A 265 0.78 -9.44 -10.71
CA ASP A 265 2.06 -8.77 -10.98
C ASP A 265 3.20 -9.82 -10.97
N GLU A 266 4.31 -9.53 -11.65
CA GLU A 266 5.47 -10.45 -11.73
C GLU A 266 6.07 -10.80 -10.35
N ASP A 267 5.77 -9.99 -9.33
CA ASP A 267 6.18 -10.18 -7.94
C ASP A 267 5.22 -11.07 -7.12
N ASP A 268 4.03 -11.38 -7.64
CA ASP A 268 3.07 -12.26 -6.98
C ASP A 268 3.44 -13.73 -7.23
N TYR A 269 3.84 -14.46 -6.18
CA TYR A 269 4.21 -15.89 -6.22
C TYR A 269 3.00 -16.85 -6.44
N ASN A 270 2.20 -16.60 -7.48
CA ASN A 270 1.02 -17.36 -7.85
C ASN A 270 1.34 -18.45 -8.89
N VAL A 271 2.31 -19.33 -8.59
CA VAL A 271 2.77 -20.41 -9.51
C VAL A 271 1.77 -21.57 -9.61
N TYR A 272 0.86 -21.71 -8.63
CA TYR A 272 -0.08 -22.82 -8.54
C TYR A 272 -1.52 -22.33 -8.47
N ASP A 273 -2.40 -22.94 -9.26
CA ASP A 273 -3.84 -22.61 -9.32
C ASP A 273 -4.63 -23.04 -8.07
N LYS A 274 -4.05 -23.92 -7.24
CA LYS A 274 -4.69 -24.49 -6.04
C LYS A 274 -3.73 -24.50 -4.86
N ASN A 275 -4.26 -24.18 -3.68
CA ASN A 275 -3.52 -24.27 -2.43
C ASN A 275 -3.10 -25.71 -2.16
N LEU A 276 -1.86 -25.90 -1.67
CA LEU A 276 -1.31 -27.23 -1.35
C LEU A 276 -2.11 -27.99 -0.29
N PHE A 277 -2.73 -27.24 0.63
CA PHE A 277 -3.66 -27.75 1.62
C PHE A 277 -5.00 -27.04 1.45
N ASN A 278 -6.10 -27.79 1.59
CA ASN A 278 -7.45 -27.24 1.58
C ASN A 278 -7.97 -27.18 3.02
N PRO A 279 -7.63 -26.14 3.81
CA PRO A 279 -8.20 -25.97 5.13
C PRO A 279 -9.68 -25.58 4.95
N GLU A 280 -10.56 -26.57 4.92
CA GLU A 280 -12.01 -26.37 5.06
C GLU A 280 -12.24 -25.41 6.23
N THR A 281 -12.88 -24.27 5.98
CA THR A 281 -13.15 -23.23 7.01
C THR A 281 -13.99 -23.79 8.17
N ARG A 282 -14.62 -24.96 8.00
CA ARG A 282 -15.22 -25.77 9.06
C ARG A 282 -15.09 -27.27 8.72
N GLN A 283 -14.16 -27.96 9.38
CA GLN A 283 -13.96 -29.41 9.19
C GLN A 283 -15.12 -30.28 9.69
N TYR A 284 -15.89 -29.79 10.66
CA TYR A 284 -17.08 -30.49 11.14
C TYR A 284 -18.08 -29.47 11.66
N ARG A 285 -19.32 -29.53 11.15
CA ARG A 285 -20.47 -28.84 11.72
C ARG A 285 -21.49 -29.92 12.06
N PRO A 286 -21.72 -30.21 13.35
CA PRO A 286 -22.78 -31.15 13.73
C PRO A 286 -24.09 -30.65 13.13
N LYS A 287 -24.79 -31.55 12.41
CA LYS A 287 -26.15 -31.30 11.98
C LYS A 287 -27.02 -31.64 13.17
N ASP A 288 -27.64 -30.64 13.77
CA ASP A 288 -28.81 -30.90 14.60
C ASP A 288 -29.85 -31.51 13.66
N GLU A 289 -30.23 -32.75 13.93
CA GLU A 289 -31.28 -33.43 13.20
C GLU A 289 -32.51 -32.50 13.20
N LYS A 290 -33.04 -32.24 12.01
CA LYS A 290 -34.40 -31.76 11.89
C LYS A 290 -35.27 -32.90 12.40
N ASP A 291 -35.76 -32.77 13.63
CA ASP A 291 -36.90 -33.55 14.09
C ASP A 291 -38.11 -33.11 13.25
N GLU A 292 -38.32 -33.78 12.11
CA GLU A 292 -39.60 -34.00 11.41
C GLU A 292 -39.46 -35.09 10.34
#